data_AF-A0A2V6M902-F1
#
_entry.id   AF-A0A2V6M902-F1
#
_cell.length_a   1.000
_cell.length_b   1.000
_cell.length_c   1.000
_cell.angle_alpha   90.00
_cell.angle_beta   90.00
_cell.angle_gamma   90.00
#
_symmetry.space_group_name_H-M   'P 1'
#
loop_
_entity.id
_entity.type
_entity.pdbx_description
1 polymer ?
#
loop_
_entity_poly.entity_id
_entity_poly.type
_entity_poly.pdbx_seq_one_letter_code
_entity_poly.pdbx_strand_id
1 'polypeptide(L)'
;MTLHSRSKEQREAVRQLVYLVLTRDMATFNPDRFKYWIKETDSKFRKVGLMLKFEIRDRFVYFRIREIRNGRIIYQFESSTRVPFDERDVVLSYEELSSGGR
;
A
#
# COMPACT_ATOMS: atom_id res chain seq x y z
N MET A 1 -7.73 -10.70 12.23
CA MET A 1 -7.18 -11.94 11.62
C MET A 1 -5.69 -11.98 11.91
N THR A 2 -5.15 -13.10 12.40
CA THR A 2 -3.79 -13.18 12.94
C THR A 2 -2.74 -13.33 11.84
N LEU A 3 -1.87 -12.34 11.69
CA LEU A 3 -0.65 -12.40 10.86
C LEU A 3 0.29 -13.56 11.22
N HIS A 4 0.09 -14.20 12.38
CA HIS A 4 0.91 -15.29 12.92
C HIS A 4 0.97 -16.54 12.04
N SER A 5 -0.05 -16.82 11.21
CA SER A 5 -0.05 -17.97 10.30
C SER A 5 0.72 -17.73 8.99
N ARG A 6 1.41 -16.59 8.85
CA ARG A 6 2.11 -16.15 7.63
C ARG A 6 3.61 -16.37 7.71
N SER A 7 4.27 -16.43 6.54
CA SER A 7 5.73 -16.58 6.51
C SER A 7 6.41 -15.41 7.25
N LYS A 8 7.63 -15.64 7.74
CA LYS A 8 8.39 -14.59 8.43
C LYS A 8 8.57 -13.35 7.54
N GLU A 9 8.85 -13.57 6.26
CA GLU A 9 9.04 -12.51 5.25
C GLU A 9 7.77 -11.69 5.02
N GLN A 10 6.61 -12.36 4.90
CA GLN A 10 5.32 -11.67 4.76
C GLN A 10 5.02 -10.82 5.99
N ARG A 11 5.19 -11.37 7.20
CA ARG A 11 4.99 -10.63 8.44
C ARG A 11 5.89 -9.41 8.53
N GLU A 12 7.16 -9.56 8.17
CA GLU A 12 8.13 -8.49 8.22
C GLU A 12 7.83 -7.39 7.20
N ALA A 13 7.43 -7.73 5.97
CA ALA A 13 7.01 -6.76 4.96
C ALA A 13 5.82 -5.90 5.45
N VAL A 14 4.80 -6.53 6.04
CA VAL A 14 3.65 -5.81 6.62
C VAL A 14 4.10 -4.91 7.78
N ARG A 15 4.92 -5.43 8.70
CA ARG A 15 5.41 -4.68 9.87
C ARG A 15 6.21 -3.44 9.44
N GLN A 16 7.10 -3.58 8.46
CA GLN A 16 7.91 -2.48 7.95
C GLN A 16 7.05 -1.40 7.28
N LEU A 17 6.05 -1.78 6.49
CA LEU A 17 5.15 -0.82 5.87
C LEU A 17 4.35 -0.03 6.90
N VAL A 18 3.76 -0.73 7.89
CA VAL A 18 3.00 -0.08 8.97
C VAL A 18 3.89 0.88 9.76
N TYR A 19 5.09 0.44 10.13
CA TYR A 19 6.05 1.30 10.82
C TYR A 19 6.39 2.54 10.00
N LEU A 20 6.65 2.39 8.70
CA LEU A 20 6.99 3.50 7.82
C LEU A 20 5.84 4.50 7.72
N VAL A 21 4.61 4.05 7.49
CA VAL A 21 3.44 4.93 7.34
C VAL A 21 3.07 5.64 8.65
N LEU A 22 3.37 5.04 9.80
CA LEU A 22 3.13 5.66 11.11
C LEU A 22 4.25 6.63 11.55
N THR A 23 5.50 6.38 11.14
CA THR A 23 6.65 7.19 11.58
C THR A 23 7.04 8.28 10.58
N ARG A 24 6.79 8.06 9.30
CA ARG A 24 7.02 9.06 8.26
C ARG A 24 5.81 9.96 8.17
N ASP A 25 6.03 11.27 8.23
CA ASP A 25 4.95 12.21 7.90
C ASP A 25 4.63 12.11 6.40
N MET A 26 3.47 11.53 6.11
CA MET A 26 2.98 11.32 4.75
C MET A 26 2.68 12.65 4.04
N ALA A 27 2.47 13.75 4.79
CA ALA A 27 2.28 15.08 4.22
C ALA A 27 3.50 15.60 3.44
N THR A 28 4.68 15.02 3.67
CA THR A 28 5.93 15.37 2.96
C THR A 28 5.96 14.86 1.51
N PHE A 29 5.07 13.95 1.13
CA PHE A 29 4.98 13.49 -0.25
C PHE A 29 4.28 14.54 -1.12
N ASN A 30 4.79 14.74 -2.33
CA ASN A 30 3.99 15.26 -3.43
C ASN A 30 3.39 14.06 -4.20
N PRO A 31 2.36 14.28 -5.05
CA PRO A 31 1.69 13.20 -5.78
C PRO A 31 2.65 12.27 -6.54
N ASP A 32 3.66 12.81 -7.21
CA ASP A 32 4.55 12.00 -8.05
C ASP A 32 5.52 11.15 -7.24
N ARG A 33 6.08 11.68 -6.15
CA ARG A 33 6.88 10.90 -5.20
C ARG A 33 6.03 9.83 -4.52
N PHE A 34 4.77 10.13 -4.25
CA PHE A 34 3.85 9.16 -3.67
C PHE A 34 3.56 8.01 -4.64
N LYS A 35 3.27 8.30 -5.91
CA LYS A 35 3.12 7.29 -6.98
C LYS A 35 4.35 6.39 -7.07
N TYR A 36 5.54 6.98 -7.10
CA TYR A 36 6.79 6.23 -7.18
C TYR A 36 6.98 5.32 -5.97
N TRP A 37 6.75 5.86 -4.77
CA TRP A 37 6.84 5.11 -3.52
C TRP A 37 5.85 3.94 -3.46
N ILE A 38 4.60 4.12 -3.93
CA ILE A 38 3.60 3.04 -4.03
C ILE A 38 4.11 1.93 -4.96
N LYS A 39 4.62 2.28 -6.14
CA LYS A 39 5.14 1.31 -7.11
C LYS A 39 6.29 0.48 -6.54
N GLU A 40 7.27 1.13 -5.91
CA GLU A 40 8.38 0.44 -5.28
C GLU A 40 7.91 -0.48 -4.15
N THR A 41 6.94 -0.02 -3.35
CA THR A 41 6.40 -0.78 -2.23
C THR A 41 5.62 -2.00 -2.72
N ASP A 42 4.69 -1.86 -3.67
CA ASP A 42 3.95 -3.00 -4.23
C ASP A 42 4.89 -4.04 -4.87
N SER A 43 5.94 -3.59 -5.59
CA SER A 43 6.95 -4.49 -6.15
C SER A 43 7.65 -5.35 -5.08
N LYS A 44 7.95 -4.78 -3.90
CA LYS A 44 8.51 -5.54 -2.76
C LYS A 44 7.50 -6.54 -2.20
N PHE A 45 6.23 -6.17 -2.11
CA PHE A 45 5.17 -7.07 -1.63
C PHE A 45 4.93 -8.25 -2.57
N ARG A 46 4.97 -8.02 -3.89
CA ARG A 46 4.81 -9.08 -4.90
C ARG A 46 5.89 -10.17 -4.79
N LYS A 47 7.11 -9.79 -4.42
CA LYS A 47 8.22 -10.75 -4.21
C LYS A 47 7.93 -11.76 -3.10
N VAL A 48 7.07 -11.43 -2.13
CA VAL A 48 6.68 -12.31 -1.02
C VAL A 48 5.25 -12.88 -1.19
N GLY A 49 4.70 -12.82 -2.41
CA GLY A 49 3.38 -13.38 -2.73
C GLY A 49 2.20 -12.53 -2.25
N LEU A 50 2.43 -11.25 -1.97
CA LEU A 50 1.42 -10.31 -1.50
C LEU A 50 1.16 -9.21 -2.53
N MET A 51 0.00 -8.60 -2.43
CA MET A 51 -0.41 -7.46 -3.25
C MET A 51 -0.85 -6.33 -2.33
N LEU A 52 -0.41 -5.12 -2.64
CA LEU A 52 -0.70 -3.93 -1.86
C LEU A 52 -1.62 -3.00 -2.67
N LYS A 53 -2.72 -2.60 -2.04
CA LYS A 53 -3.64 -1.60 -2.59
C LYS A 53 -3.70 -0.41 -1.65
N PHE A 54 -3.32 0.76 -2.13
CA PHE A 54 -3.51 2.02 -1.41
C PHE A 54 -4.85 2.64 -1.81
N GLU A 55 -5.42 3.43 -0.91
CA GLU A 55 -6.63 4.23 -1.14
C GLU A 55 -6.40 5.59 -0.44
N ILE A 56 -6.86 6.69 -1.03
CA ILE A 56 -6.88 8.00 -0.38
C ILE A 56 -8.33 8.41 -0.17
N ARG A 57 -8.72 8.63 1.08
CA ARG A 57 -10.08 9.08 1.42
C ARG A 57 -10.00 10.25 2.39
N ASP A 58 -10.68 11.34 2.08
CA ASP A 58 -10.61 12.59 2.86
C ASP A 58 -9.17 13.08 3.08
N ARG A 59 -8.29 12.81 2.10
CA ARG A 59 -6.85 13.04 2.14
C ARG A 59 -6.09 12.27 3.22
N PHE A 60 -6.62 11.15 3.70
CA PHE A 60 -5.88 10.20 4.52
C PHE A 60 -5.48 8.99 3.69
N VAL A 61 -4.31 8.41 3.96
CA VAL A 61 -3.85 7.19 3.27
C VAL A 61 -4.34 5.96 4.02
N TYR A 62 -4.98 5.08 3.28
CA TYR A 62 -5.42 3.75 3.68
C TYR A 62 -4.68 2.73 2.84
N PHE A 63 -4.55 1.50 3.34
CA PHE A 63 -4.09 0.42 2.49
C PHE A 63 -4.62 -0.93 2.93
N ARG A 64 -4.70 -1.85 1.97
CA ARG A 64 -5.05 -3.25 2.16
C ARG A 64 -3.98 -4.13 1.54
N ILE A 65 -3.71 -5.25 2.21
CA ILE A 65 -2.76 -6.25 1.75
C ILE A 65 -3.53 -7.55 1.50
N ARG A 66 -3.35 -8.10 0.30
CA ARG A 66 -3.99 -9.33 -0.15
C ARG A 66 -2.95 -10.39 -0.51
N GLU A 67 -3.31 -11.66 -0.36
CA GLU A 67 -2.54 -12.76 -0.93
C GLU A 67 -2.78 -12.85 -2.44
N ILE A 68 -1.71 -12.97 -3.23
CA ILE A 68 -1.83 -13.10 -4.69
C ILE A 68 -2.57 -14.40 -5.07
N ARG A 69 -2.33 -15.49 -4.33
CA ARG A 69 -2.85 -16.83 -4.69
C ARG A 69 -4.37 -16.96 -4.63
N ASN A 70 -5.02 -16.29 -3.70
CA ASN A 70 -6.46 -16.48 -3.42
C ASN A 70 -7.21 -15.16 -3.21
N GLY A 71 -6.54 -14.00 -3.34
CA GLY A 71 -7.12 -12.68 -3.15
C GLY A 71 -7.50 -12.33 -1.71
N ARG A 72 -7.22 -13.20 -0.73
CA ARG A 72 -7.64 -13.00 0.66
C ARG A 72 -6.97 -11.76 1.26
N ILE A 73 -7.76 -10.86 1.84
CA ILE A 73 -7.25 -9.75 2.64
C ILE A 73 -6.62 -10.31 3.93
N ILE A 74 -5.35 -10.00 4.15
CA ILE A 74 -4.61 -10.44 5.34
C ILE A 74 -4.32 -9.29 6.31
N TYR A 75 -4.36 -8.06 5.82
CA TYR A 75 -4.18 -6.87 6.63
C TYR A 75 -4.91 -5.68 6.00
N GLN A 76 -5.48 -4.83 6.85
CA GLN A 76 -6.10 -3.57 6.49
C GLN A 76 -5.63 -2.51 7.48
N PHE A 77 -5.20 -1.38 6.93
CA PHE A 77 -4.77 -0.22 7.67
C PHE A 77 -5.77 0.92 7.49
N GLU A 78 -6.23 1.46 8.62
CA GLU A 78 -7.38 2.35 8.65
C GLU A 78 -7.05 3.85 8.56
N SER A 79 -5.84 4.33 8.85
CA SER A 79 -5.51 5.76 8.59
C SER A 79 -4.04 6.10 8.87
N SER A 80 -3.41 6.86 7.96
CA SER A 80 -2.12 7.55 8.17
C SER A 80 -2.30 9.00 8.64
N THR A 81 -1.27 9.85 8.49
CA THR A 81 -1.41 11.32 8.50
C THR A 81 -2.11 11.83 7.23
N ARG A 82 -2.63 13.06 7.28
CA ARG A 82 -3.30 13.73 6.16
C ARG A 82 -2.28 14.17 5.10
N VAL A 83 -2.55 13.89 3.82
CA VAL A 83 -1.72 14.30 2.67
C VAL A 83 -2.26 15.57 2.00
N PRO A 84 -1.43 16.35 1.27
CA PRO A 84 -1.88 17.57 0.60
C PRO A 84 -2.61 17.34 -0.74
N PHE A 85 -2.80 16.09 -1.16
CA PHE A 85 -3.40 15.68 -2.45
C PHE A 85 -4.56 14.70 -2.28
N ASP A 86 -5.34 14.49 -3.34
CA ASP A 86 -6.48 13.58 -3.38
C ASP A 86 -6.16 12.31 -4.21
N GLU A 87 -7.08 11.35 -4.23
CA GLU A 87 -6.97 10.11 -5.02
C GLU A 87 -6.79 10.40 -6.51
N ARG A 88 -7.47 11.43 -7.04
CA ARG A 88 -7.38 11.81 -8.47
C ARG A 88 -5.98 12.24 -8.91
N ASP A 89 -5.15 12.66 -7.96
CA ASP A 89 -3.80 13.14 -8.24
C ASP A 89 -2.79 11.99 -8.36
N VAL A 90 -3.17 10.76 -7.97
CA VAL A 90 -2.26 9.62 -7.82
C VAL A 90 -2.86 8.29 -8.30
N VAL A 91 -2.04 7.45 -8.93
CA VAL A 91 -2.45 6.07 -9.25
C VAL A 91 -2.05 5.17 -8.09
N LEU A 92 -3.01 4.46 -7.51
CA LEU A 92 -2.89 3.86 -6.17
C LEU A 92 -2.67 2.34 -6.18
N SER A 93 -2.64 1.72 -7.37
CA SER A 93 -2.34 0.31 -7.53
C SER A 93 -1.67 -0.01 -8.87
N TYR A 94 -0.89 -1.10 -8.91
CA TYR A 94 -0.34 -1.62 -10.16
C TYR A 94 -1.44 -2.08 -11.13
N GLU A 95 -2.57 -2.55 -10.62
CA GLU A 95 -3.70 -3.01 -11.45
C GLU A 95 -4.30 -1.85 -12.26
N GLU A 96 -4.42 -0.66 -11.65
CA GLU A 96 -4.84 0.58 -12.33
C GLU A 96 -3.81 1.07 -13.36
N LEU A 97 -2.51 0.79 -13.15
CA LEU A 97 -1.46 1.08 -14.14
C LEU A 97 -1.51 0.13 -15.34
N SER A 98 -1.83 -1.15 -15.10
CA SER A 98 -1.91 -2.17 -16.16
C SER A 98 -3.17 -2.06 -17.03
N SER A 99 -4.18 -1.31 -16.60
CA SER A 99 -5.43 -1.08 -17.34
C SER A 99 -5.40 0.14 -18.27
N GLY A 100 -4.27 0.87 -18.35
CA GLY A 100 -4.03 1.96 -19.31
C GLY A 100 -3.69 1.50 -20.73
N GLY A 101 -4.25 0.37 -21.17
CA GLY A 101 -4.06 -0.19 -22.51
C GLY A 101 -5.41 -0.54 -23.15
N ARG A 102 -6.11 0.48 -23.63
CA ARG A 102 -7.06 0.39 -24.75
C ARG A 102 -6.95 1.64 -25.59
#